data_AF-A0A2V8RRY6-F1
#
_entry.id   AF-A0A2V8RRY6-F1
#
_cell.length_a   1.000
_cell.length_b   1.000
_cell.length_c   1.000
_cell.angle_alpha   90.00
_cell.angle_beta   90.00
_cell.angle_gamma   90.00
#
_symmetry.space_group_name_H-M   'P 1'
#
loop_
_entity.id
_entity.type
_entity.pdbx_description
1 polymer ?
#
loop_
_entity_poly.entity_id
_entity_poly.type
_entity_poly.pdbx_seq_one_letter_code
_entity_poly.pdbx_strand_id
1 'polypeptide(L)'
;MKSRLFLFTVLIFVISAVSAISSAQRKPDTDQPIRGDFKITIKTNVAGQDMQSTTMIKGLRERSEMSMGGMNMGMVSVTQCDLKRTIQINDRARKYTITPMDSDDSASGPGSGGGMGAATGGGAARRGGVVTMTVNTTDTGERKQMFGFTARHLKRTMTSESSPDACQSQQMKMETDGWYINLEYGLNCGSATKQ
;
A
#
# COMPACT_ATOMS: atom_id res chain seq x y z
N MET A 1 46.78 -19.33 48.45
CA MET A 1 46.49 -19.67 47.04
C MET A 1 45.03 -19.43 46.59
N LYS A 2 44.04 -19.29 47.48
CA LYS A 2 42.61 -19.13 47.10
C LYS A 2 42.18 -17.73 46.64
N SER A 3 42.89 -16.67 47.05
CA SER A 3 42.51 -15.28 46.72
C SER A 3 42.89 -14.84 45.30
N ARG A 4 43.96 -15.41 44.71
CA ARG A 4 44.39 -15.06 43.34
C ARG A 4 43.55 -15.71 42.25
N LEU A 5 42.89 -16.83 42.55
CA LEU A 5 42.00 -17.52 41.60
C LEU A 5 40.66 -16.79 41.43
N PHE A 6 40.17 -16.12 42.48
CA PHE A 6 38.93 -15.32 42.45
C PHE A 6 39.08 -14.01 41.67
N LEU A 7 40.24 -13.37 41.70
CA LEU A 7 40.48 -12.12 40.95
C LEU A 7 40.53 -12.35 39.44
N PHE A 8 41.03 -13.50 38.98
CA PHE A 8 41.08 -13.83 37.55
C PHE A 8 39.70 -14.24 36.99
N THR A 9 38.86 -14.93 37.77
CA THR A 9 37.51 -15.29 37.32
C THR A 9 36.57 -14.08 37.25
N VAL A 10 36.71 -13.10 38.15
CA VAL A 10 35.93 -11.85 38.08
C VAL A 10 36.36 -11.01 36.89
N LEU A 11 37.65 -10.93 36.56
CA LEU A 11 38.12 -10.14 35.42
C LEU A 11 37.64 -10.71 34.07
N ILE A 12 37.55 -12.03 33.94
CA ILE A 12 37.06 -12.69 32.71
C ILE A 12 35.55 -12.47 32.54
N PHE A 13 34.77 -12.40 33.64
CA PHE A 13 33.33 -12.12 33.58
C PHE A 13 33.02 -10.66 33.23
N VAL A 14 33.91 -9.72 33.55
CA VAL A 14 33.73 -8.30 33.19
C VAL A 14 34.08 -8.05 31.71
N ILE A 15 35.02 -8.81 31.13
CA ILE A 15 35.39 -8.65 29.71
C ILE A 15 34.37 -9.34 28.78
N SER A 16 33.75 -10.45 29.19
CA SER A 16 32.70 -11.11 28.40
C SER A 16 31.34 -10.40 28.44
N ALA A 17 31.13 -9.48 29.38
CA ALA A 17 29.89 -8.69 29.46
C ALA A 17 29.85 -7.47 28.52
N VAL A 18 30.96 -7.11 27.87
CA VAL A 18 31.03 -5.94 26.97
C VAL A 18 30.78 -6.32 25.50
N SER A 19 30.79 -7.61 25.15
CA SER A 19 30.82 -8.06 23.75
C SER A 19 29.48 -8.50 23.14
N ALA A 20 28.35 -8.43 23.85
CA ALA A 20 27.15 -9.13 23.37
C ALA A 20 25.81 -8.49 23.72
N ILE A 21 25.67 -7.17 23.68
CA ILE A 21 24.34 -6.54 23.53
C ILE A 21 24.45 -5.28 22.66
N SER A 22 25.03 -5.40 21.46
CA SER A 22 24.56 -4.57 20.33
C SER A 22 23.30 -5.21 19.76
N SER A 23 22.27 -5.33 20.60
CA SER A 23 20.91 -5.23 20.12
C SER A 23 20.84 -3.82 19.53
N ALA A 24 21.08 -3.71 18.22
CA ALA A 24 20.68 -2.55 17.46
C ALA A 24 19.18 -2.41 17.71
N GLN A 25 18.83 -1.66 18.75
CA GLN A 25 17.48 -1.23 19.00
C GLN A 25 17.13 -0.49 17.74
N ARG A 26 16.36 -1.13 16.87
CA ARG A 26 15.70 -0.50 15.73
C ARG A 26 14.96 0.66 16.36
N LYS A 27 15.55 1.86 16.27
CA LYS A 27 14.93 3.08 16.76
C LYS A 27 13.54 3.09 16.11
N PRO A 28 12.46 3.23 16.88
CA PRO A 28 11.16 3.50 16.29
C PRO A 28 11.34 4.71 15.39
N ASP A 29 11.23 4.52 14.08
CA ASP A 29 11.39 5.59 13.10
C ASP A 29 10.34 6.66 13.47
N THR A 30 10.83 7.79 13.97
CA THR A 30 10.03 8.95 14.38
C THR A 30 9.75 9.84 13.17
N ASP A 31 9.66 9.22 11.99
CA ASP A 31 9.52 9.94 10.73
C ASP A 31 8.09 10.46 10.67
N GLN A 32 7.95 11.78 10.77
CA GLN A 32 6.63 12.40 10.69
C GLN A 32 6.05 12.14 9.30
N PRO A 33 4.74 11.86 9.20
CA PRO A 33 4.10 11.71 7.91
C PRO A 33 4.29 12.97 7.06
N ILE A 34 4.73 12.77 5.82
CA ILE A 34 4.93 13.85 4.87
C ILE A 34 3.56 14.45 4.51
N ARG A 35 3.38 15.76 4.69
CA ARG A 35 2.13 16.51 4.39
C ARG A 35 2.35 17.52 3.27
N GLY A 36 1.36 17.74 2.40
CA GLY A 36 1.41 18.78 1.37
C GLY A 36 0.66 18.47 0.08
N ASP A 37 0.92 19.30 -0.95
CA ASP A 37 0.51 19.05 -2.33
C ASP A 37 1.50 18.06 -2.98
N PHE A 38 1.00 17.06 -3.69
CA PHE A 38 1.84 16.01 -4.28
C PHE A 38 1.52 15.81 -5.75
N LYS A 39 2.57 15.52 -6.53
CA LYS A 39 2.45 14.88 -7.83
C LYS A 39 3.18 13.55 -7.77
N ILE A 40 2.45 12.48 -7.99
CA ILE A 40 2.93 11.12 -7.87
C ILE A 40 2.78 10.47 -9.22
N THR A 41 3.88 10.02 -9.78
CA THR A 41 3.92 9.31 -11.04
C THR A 41 4.42 7.90 -10.80
N ILE A 42 3.56 6.93 -11.04
CA ILE A 42 3.86 5.50 -10.93
C ILE A 42 4.05 4.99 -12.34
N LYS A 43 5.22 4.44 -12.62
CA LYS A 43 5.53 3.74 -13.86
C LYS A 43 5.71 2.26 -13.55
N THR A 44 4.91 1.42 -14.17
CA THR A 44 4.95 -0.03 -14.03
C THR A 44 5.24 -0.63 -15.40
N ASN A 45 6.23 -1.52 -15.47
CA ASN A 45 6.50 -2.32 -16.66
C ASN A 45 5.94 -3.72 -16.44
N VAL A 46 5.03 -4.18 -17.30
CA VAL A 46 4.48 -5.54 -17.28
C VAL A 46 4.67 -6.14 -18.66
N ALA A 47 5.39 -7.27 -18.75
CA ALA A 47 5.65 -7.95 -20.02
C ALA A 47 6.21 -7.02 -21.13
N GLY A 48 7.05 -6.05 -20.75
CA GLY A 48 7.64 -5.07 -21.68
C GLY A 48 6.73 -3.88 -22.01
N GLN A 49 5.48 -3.87 -21.55
CA GLN A 49 4.57 -2.74 -21.71
C GLN A 49 4.66 -1.79 -20.51
N ASP A 50 4.98 -0.53 -20.79
CA ASP A 50 4.98 0.55 -19.81
C ASP A 50 3.56 1.11 -19.62
N MET A 51 3.06 1.01 -18.38
CA MET A 51 1.87 1.70 -17.91
C MET A 51 2.31 2.80 -16.93
N GLN A 52 1.81 4.01 -17.12
CA GLN A 52 2.12 5.14 -16.25
C GLN A 52 0.84 5.80 -15.76
N SER A 53 0.70 5.89 -14.43
CA SER A 53 -0.38 6.62 -13.76
C SER A 53 0.21 7.84 -13.06
N THR A 54 -0.44 9.00 -13.19
CA THR A 54 -0.05 10.23 -12.49
C THR A 54 -1.21 10.75 -11.68
N THR A 55 -1.02 10.87 -10.37
CA THR A 55 -1.97 11.45 -9.42
C THR A 55 -1.42 12.76 -8.88
N MET A 56 -2.20 13.83 -8.96
CA MET A 56 -1.87 15.16 -8.46
C MET A 56 -2.89 15.55 -7.41
N ILE A 57 -2.43 15.82 -6.20
CA ILE A 57 -3.28 16.19 -5.06
C ILE A 57 -2.90 17.60 -4.64
N LYS A 58 -3.92 18.45 -4.51
CA LYS A 58 -3.79 19.82 -4.02
C LYS A 58 -4.95 20.14 -3.08
N GLY A 59 -4.68 20.22 -1.79
CA GLY A 59 -5.70 20.39 -0.76
C GLY A 59 -6.85 19.37 -0.88
N LEU A 60 -8.08 19.86 -1.06
CA LEU A 60 -9.31 19.05 -1.20
C LEU A 60 -9.61 18.61 -2.63
N ARG A 61 -8.61 18.60 -3.53
CA ARG A 61 -8.78 18.21 -4.93
C ARG A 61 -7.70 17.24 -5.37
N GLU A 62 -8.10 16.26 -6.16
CA GLU A 62 -7.22 15.28 -6.78
C GLU A 62 -7.47 15.22 -8.29
N ARG A 63 -6.42 15.03 -9.07
CA ARG A 63 -6.48 14.70 -10.49
C ARG A 63 -5.70 13.41 -10.73
N SER A 64 -6.32 12.44 -11.40
CA SER A 64 -5.68 11.20 -11.84
C SER A 64 -5.68 11.09 -13.36
N GLU A 65 -4.55 10.66 -13.91
CA GLU A 65 -4.32 10.49 -15.34
C GLU A 65 -3.62 9.16 -15.59
N MET A 66 -4.03 8.43 -16.63
CA MET A 66 -3.38 7.20 -17.04
C MET A 66 -2.89 7.28 -18.49
N SER A 67 -1.66 6.85 -18.70
CA SER A 67 -1.02 6.77 -20.01
C SER A 67 -0.46 5.37 -20.24
N MET A 68 -0.57 4.90 -21.47
CA MET A 68 -0.04 3.62 -21.92
C MET A 68 0.77 3.86 -23.19
N GLY A 69 2.03 3.42 -23.21
CA GLY A 69 2.93 3.64 -24.35
C GLY A 69 3.13 5.11 -24.72
N GLY A 70 3.13 6.02 -23.73
CA GLY A 70 3.29 7.47 -23.94
C GLY A 70 2.03 8.20 -24.45
N MET A 71 0.93 7.49 -24.70
CA MET A 71 -0.35 8.08 -25.06
C MET A 71 -1.26 8.16 -23.83
N ASN A 72 -1.82 9.34 -23.57
CA ASN A 72 -2.88 9.50 -22.57
C ASN A 72 -4.10 8.69 -23.02
N MET A 73 -4.59 7.82 -22.14
CA MET A 73 -5.73 6.93 -22.42
C MET A 73 -7.07 7.69 -22.45
N GLY A 74 -7.05 9.02 -22.33
CA GLY A 74 -8.21 9.90 -22.48
C GLY A 74 -9.16 9.86 -21.28
N MET A 75 -8.73 9.27 -20.17
CA MET A 75 -9.50 9.11 -18.94
C MET A 75 -8.81 9.92 -17.85
N VAL A 76 -9.01 11.23 -17.90
CA VAL A 76 -8.59 12.14 -16.83
C VAL A 76 -9.77 12.29 -15.87
N SER A 77 -9.55 12.01 -14.59
CA SER A 77 -10.55 12.20 -13.54
C SER A 77 -10.08 13.27 -12.56
N VAL A 78 -10.95 14.21 -12.20
CA VAL A 78 -10.68 15.25 -11.20
C VAL A 78 -11.73 15.17 -10.11
N THR A 79 -11.34 14.75 -8.92
CA THR A 79 -12.18 14.72 -7.73
C THR A 79 -12.05 16.05 -7.00
N GLN A 80 -13.16 16.74 -6.74
CA GLN A 80 -13.21 18.01 -6.04
C GLN A 80 -14.09 17.87 -4.80
N CYS A 81 -13.49 17.50 -3.67
CA CYS A 81 -14.25 17.27 -2.43
C CYS A 81 -14.94 18.56 -1.95
N ASP A 82 -14.27 19.71 -2.10
CA ASP A 82 -14.79 21.03 -1.74
C ASP A 82 -16.07 21.41 -2.50
N LEU A 83 -16.21 20.88 -3.72
CA LEU A 83 -17.38 21.10 -4.57
C LEU A 83 -18.27 19.86 -4.69
N LYS A 84 -17.98 18.81 -3.91
CA LYS A 84 -18.68 17.52 -3.90
C LYS A 84 -18.99 17.02 -5.31
N ARG A 85 -17.98 16.94 -6.16
CA ARG A 85 -18.14 16.50 -7.55
C ARG A 85 -16.89 15.85 -8.10
N THR A 86 -17.09 14.98 -9.08
CA THR A 86 -16.05 14.41 -9.91
C THR A 86 -16.22 14.89 -11.35
N ILE A 87 -15.12 15.25 -11.99
CA ILE A 87 -15.08 15.69 -13.38
C ILE A 87 -14.31 14.65 -14.19
N GLN A 88 -14.96 14.05 -15.17
CA GLN A 88 -14.30 13.20 -16.16
C GLN A 88 -14.05 14.02 -17.41
N ILE A 89 -12.78 14.09 -17.84
CA ILE A 89 -12.36 14.89 -18.99
C ILE A 89 -11.93 13.95 -20.11
N ASN A 90 -12.49 14.16 -21.30
CA ASN A 90 -12.03 13.57 -22.54
C ASN A 90 -11.28 14.64 -23.34
N ASP A 91 -9.96 14.61 -23.27
CA ASP A 91 -9.11 15.61 -23.92
C ASP A 91 -9.24 15.58 -25.44
N ARG A 92 -9.45 14.41 -26.05
CA ARG A 92 -9.59 14.25 -27.51
C ARG A 92 -10.85 14.94 -28.03
N ALA A 93 -11.96 14.77 -27.31
CA ALA A 93 -13.23 15.39 -27.67
C ALA A 93 -13.35 16.84 -27.16
N ARG A 94 -12.42 17.30 -26.30
CA ARG A 94 -12.51 18.56 -25.53
C ARG A 94 -13.85 18.69 -24.81
N LYS A 95 -14.32 17.59 -24.25
CA LYS A 95 -15.58 17.49 -23.51
C LYS A 95 -15.30 16.99 -22.11
N TYR A 96 -16.16 17.36 -21.18
CA TYR A 96 -16.13 16.87 -19.82
C TYR A 96 -17.54 16.55 -19.34
N THR A 97 -17.61 15.64 -18.37
CA THR A 97 -18.84 15.31 -17.64
C THR A 97 -18.60 15.61 -16.18
N ILE A 98 -19.57 16.25 -15.53
CA ILE A 98 -19.57 16.50 -14.08
C ILE A 98 -20.57 15.53 -13.45
N THR A 99 -20.10 14.78 -12.46
CA THR A 99 -20.93 13.90 -11.64
C THR A 99 -20.91 14.44 -10.21
N PRO A 100 -22.06 14.90 -9.68
CA PRO A 100 -22.17 15.25 -8.26
C PRO A 100 -21.84 14.04 -7.37
N MET A 101 -21.22 14.30 -6.22
CA MET A 101 -21.05 13.34 -5.14
C MET A 101 -22.23 13.54 -4.20
N ASP A 102 -23.31 12.80 -4.41
CA ASP A 102 -24.52 12.91 -3.60
C ASP A 102 -24.18 12.66 -2.12
N SER A 103 -24.77 13.45 -1.22
CA SER A 103 -24.63 13.17 0.21
C SER A 103 -25.60 12.11 0.72
N ASP A 104 -26.67 11.74 -0.01
CA ASP A 104 -27.63 10.73 0.44
C ASP A 104 -28.47 10.14 -0.71
N ASP A 105 -27.89 9.85 -1.88
CA ASP A 105 -28.61 9.08 -2.90
C ASP A 105 -27.73 7.96 -3.46
N SER A 106 -28.08 6.75 -3.05
CA SER A 106 -27.66 5.53 -3.74
C SER A 106 -28.32 5.51 -5.12
N ALA A 107 -27.84 6.34 -6.04
CA ALA A 107 -28.17 6.25 -7.45
C ALA A 107 -27.23 5.20 -8.04
N SER A 108 -27.71 3.97 -8.04
CA SER A 108 -27.25 2.86 -8.87
C SER A 108 -27.07 3.33 -10.32
N GLY A 109 -25.87 3.81 -10.66
CA GLY A 109 -25.39 3.69 -12.04
C GLY A 109 -25.36 2.20 -12.38
N PRO A 110 -25.43 1.81 -13.67
CA PRO A 110 -25.20 0.42 -14.06
C PRO A 110 -23.74 0.09 -13.78
N GLY A 111 -23.45 -0.19 -12.51
CA GLY A 111 -22.41 -1.11 -12.18
C GLY A 111 -22.73 -2.36 -12.97
N SER A 112 -21.79 -2.75 -13.83
CA SER A 112 -21.53 -4.15 -14.08
C SER A 112 -21.07 -4.85 -12.77
N GLY A 113 -21.74 -4.58 -11.65
CA GLY A 113 -21.92 -5.51 -10.58
C GLY A 113 -22.99 -6.46 -11.08
N GLY A 114 -22.55 -7.58 -11.65
CA GLY A 114 -23.37 -8.77 -11.75
C GLY A 114 -23.74 -9.20 -10.32
N GLY A 115 -24.70 -8.51 -9.73
CA GLY A 115 -25.47 -9.01 -8.60
C GLY A 115 -26.26 -10.18 -9.15
N MET A 116 -25.68 -11.38 -9.06
CA MET A 116 -26.43 -12.61 -9.16
C MET A 116 -27.55 -12.52 -8.13
N GLY A 117 -28.76 -12.21 -8.60
CA GLY A 117 -29.97 -12.50 -7.88
C GLY A 117 -29.86 -13.94 -7.45
N ALA A 118 -29.81 -14.15 -6.13
CA ALA A 118 -29.77 -15.47 -5.55
C ALA A 118 -31.04 -16.19 -5.98
N ALA A 119 -30.94 -17.01 -7.03
CA ALA A 119 -31.87 -18.09 -7.25
C ALA A 119 -31.75 -18.99 -6.02
N THR A 120 -32.78 -18.95 -5.18
CA THR A 120 -33.01 -19.85 -4.07
C THR A 120 -33.14 -21.28 -4.61
N GLY A 121 -32.00 -21.93 -4.79
CA GLY A 121 -31.86 -23.38 -4.92
C GLY A 121 -31.30 -23.92 -3.61
N GLY A 122 -32.18 -24.49 -2.79
CA GLY A 122 -31.84 -25.07 -1.50
C GLY A 122 -30.90 -26.26 -1.63
N GLY A 123 -29.60 -26.01 -1.48
CA GLY A 123 -28.59 -27.00 -1.13
C GLY A 123 -27.74 -26.43 0.00
N ALA A 124 -27.43 -27.23 1.02
CA ALA A 124 -26.58 -26.78 2.12
C ALA A 124 -25.26 -26.25 1.57
N ALA A 125 -24.96 -24.97 1.82
CA ALA A 125 -23.69 -24.37 1.47
C ALA A 125 -22.56 -25.15 2.18
N ARG A 126 -21.76 -25.90 1.41
CA ARG A 126 -20.58 -26.56 1.97
C ARG A 126 -19.55 -25.48 2.30
N ARG A 127 -18.93 -25.57 3.46
CA ARG A 127 -17.78 -24.73 3.82
C ARG A 127 -16.67 -24.99 2.80
N GLY A 128 -16.25 -23.96 2.06
CA GLY A 128 -15.12 -24.05 1.15
C GLY A 128 -13.79 -24.14 1.91
N GLY A 129 -12.73 -24.53 1.20
CA GLY A 129 -11.38 -24.59 1.75
C GLY A 129 -10.85 -23.23 2.24
N VAL A 130 -9.90 -23.29 3.17
CA VAL A 130 -9.22 -22.15 3.80
C VAL A 130 -7.91 -21.87 3.07
N VAL A 131 -7.62 -20.60 2.80
CA VAL A 131 -6.32 -20.17 2.26
C VAL A 131 -5.54 -19.46 3.36
N THR A 132 -4.37 -19.98 3.71
CA THR A 132 -3.47 -19.36 4.69
C THR A 132 -2.46 -18.49 3.97
N MET A 133 -2.48 -17.18 4.23
CA MET A 133 -1.56 -16.21 3.66
C MET A 133 -0.57 -15.76 4.75
N THR A 134 0.71 -16.09 4.58
CA THR A 134 1.78 -15.63 5.47
C THR A 134 2.54 -14.50 4.80
N VAL A 135 2.66 -13.37 5.49
CA VAL A 135 3.40 -12.20 5.01
C VAL A 135 4.53 -11.91 5.99
N ASN A 136 5.76 -11.98 5.51
CA ASN A 136 6.95 -11.58 6.26
C ASN A 136 7.57 -10.35 5.60
N THR A 137 7.73 -9.27 6.36
CA THR A 137 8.39 -8.04 5.90
C THR A 137 9.62 -7.78 6.76
N THR A 138 10.78 -7.69 6.14
CA THR A 138 12.07 -7.42 6.78
C THR A 138 12.61 -6.08 6.30
N ASP A 139 12.86 -5.15 7.23
CA ASP A 139 13.66 -3.94 6.97
C ASP A 139 15.15 -4.32 6.98
N THR A 140 15.86 -4.03 5.90
CA THR A 140 17.30 -4.33 5.78
C THR A 140 18.17 -3.39 6.59
N GLY A 141 17.60 -2.27 7.08
CA GLY A 141 18.32 -1.18 7.75
C GLY A 141 18.91 -0.15 6.78
N GLU A 142 18.90 -0.42 5.47
CA GLU A 142 19.41 0.52 4.48
C GLU A 142 18.45 1.70 4.30
N ARG A 143 19.03 2.88 4.05
CA ARG A 143 18.34 4.15 3.85
C ARG A 143 18.92 4.87 2.64
N LYS A 144 18.08 5.49 1.81
CA LYS A 144 18.52 6.21 0.61
C LYS A 144 17.62 7.40 0.31
N GLN A 145 18.21 8.52 -0.11
CA GLN A 145 17.43 9.67 -0.58
C GLN A 145 16.78 9.36 -1.93
N MET A 146 15.46 9.48 -1.99
CA MET A 146 14.65 9.30 -3.20
C MET A 146 13.54 10.35 -3.24
N PHE A 147 13.42 11.08 -4.34
CA PHE A 147 12.36 12.08 -4.55
C PHE A 147 12.27 13.14 -3.42
N GLY A 148 13.39 13.47 -2.78
CA GLY A 148 13.45 14.40 -1.66
C GLY A 148 13.15 13.79 -0.28
N PHE A 149 12.89 12.48 -0.21
CA PHE A 149 12.57 11.74 1.02
C PHE A 149 13.62 10.71 1.38
N THR A 150 13.66 10.32 2.64
CA THR A 150 14.47 9.20 3.12
C THR A 150 13.68 7.90 2.93
N ALA A 151 14.05 7.08 1.93
CA ALA A 151 13.41 5.79 1.69
C ALA A 151 14.07 4.66 2.50
N ARG A 152 13.28 3.66 2.86
CA ARG A 152 13.67 2.44 3.57
C ARG A 152 13.67 1.25 2.62
N HIS A 153 14.71 0.42 2.67
CA HIS A 153 14.74 -0.81 1.89
C HIS A 153 14.04 -1.93 2.67
N LEU A 154 12.91 -2.41 2.12
CA LEU A 154 12.13 -3.49 2.70
C LEU A 154 12.09 -4.68 1.75
N LYS A 155 12.27 -5.88 2.30
CA LYS A 155 12.08 -7.15 1.62
C LYS A 155 10.85 -7.85 2.19
N ARG A 156 9.90 -8.21 1.33
CA ARG A 156 8.65 -8.85 1.69
C ARG A 156 8.53 -10.20 1.02
N THR A 157 8.26 -11.24 1.80
CA THR A 157 7.91 -12.58 1.30
C THR A 157 6.46 -12.84 1.64
N MET A 158 5.70 -13.28 0.66
CA MET A 158 4.29 -13.63 0.79
C MET A 158 4.09 -15.06 0.31
N THR A 159 3.67 -15.95 1.20
CA THR A 159 3.27 -17.32 0.85
C THR A 159 1.76 -17.46 1.01
N SER A 160 1.12 -18.15 0.09
CA SER A 160 -0.30 -18.49 0.18
C SER A 160 -0.47 -19.98 -0.09
N GLU A 161 -1.13 -20.66 0.84
CA GLU A 161 -1.31 -22.11 0.85
C GLU A 161 -2.80 -22.43 1.03
N SER A 162 -3.39 -23.07 0.03
CA SER A 162 -4.77 -23.56 0.09
C SER A 162 -4.87 -24.86 0.88
N SER A 163 -5.93 -25.02 1.65
CA SER A 163 -6.25 -26.26 2.33
C SER A 163 -6.65 -27.37 1.34
N PRO A 164 -6.55 -28.66 1.73
CA PRO A 164 -6.85 -29.79 0.84
C PRO A 164 -8.31 -29.85 0.34
N ASP A 165 -9.24 -29.24 1.07
CA ASP A 165 -10.67 -29.13 0.73
C ASP A 165 -10.97 -27.92 -0.19
N ALA A 166 -9.96 -27.14 -0.58
CA ALA A 166 -10.11 -26.09 -1.56
C ALA A 166 -10.34 -26.66 -2.97
N CYS A 167 -11.24 -26.04 -3.73
CA CYS A 167 -11.50 -26.43 -5.13
C CYS A 167 -10.27 -26.28 -6.04
N GLN A 168 -9.31 -25.45 -5.66
CA GLN A 168 -8.03 -25.30 -6.32
C GLN A 168 -6.92 -25.30 -5.26
N SER A 169 -6.04 -26.30 -5.32
CA SER A 169 -4.79 -26.27 -4.57
C SER A 169 -3.85 -25.27 -5.22
N GLN A 170 -3.51 -24.22 -4.49
CA GLN A 170 -2.51 -23.26 -4.91
C GLN A 170 -1.49 -23.09 -3.79
N GLN A 171 -0.22 -23.28 -4.15
CA GLN A 171 0.91 -22.85 -3.34
C GLN A 171 1.66 -21.81 -4.16
N MET A 172 1.64 -20.58 -3.67
CA MET A 172 2.29 -19.46 -4.34
C MET A 172 3.22 -18.77 -3.36
N LYS A 173 4.43 -18.47 -3.80
CA LYS A 173 5.41 -17.68 -3.08
C LYS A 173 5.78 -16.47 -3.94
N MET A 174 5.61 -15.29 -3.37
CA MET A 174 5.97 -14.03 -4.00
C MET A 174 7.00 -13.32 -3.12
N GLU A 175 8.07 -12.82 -3.74
CA GLU A 175 9.08 -11.99 -3.09
C GLU A 175 9.04 -10.59 -3.71
N THR A 176 9.06 -9.58 -2.85
CA THR A 176 9.06 -8.17 -3.25
C THR A 176 10.23 -7.48 -2.55
N ASP A 177 11.07 -6.82 -3.34
CA ASP A 177 12.25 -6.10 -2.89
C ASP A 177 12.11 -4.67 -3.42
N GLY A 178 12.14 -3.68 -2.51
CA GLY A 178 11.92 -2.30 -2.92
C GLY A 178 12.22 -1.26 -1.86
N TRP A 179 12.23 -0.01 -2.33
CA TRP A 179 12.40 1.18 -1.51
C TRP A 179 11.04 1.80 -1.21
N TYR A 180 10.76 2.01 0.07
CA TYR A 180 9.47 2.49 0.57
C TYR A 180 9.66 3.80 1.34
N ILE A 181 8.73 4.72 1.12
CA ILE A 181 8.59 5.94 1.92
C ILE A 181 7.25 5.88 2.64
N ASN A 182 7.22 6.31 3.90
CA ASN A 182 5.97 6.45 4.63
C ASN A 182 5.28 7.74 4.19
N LEU A 183 4.41 7.60 3.20
CA LEU A 183 3.60 8.70 2.68
C LEU A 183 2.19 8.53 3.25
N GLU A 184 1.82 9.36 4.24
CA GLU A 184 0.43 9.49 4.68
C GLU A 184 -0.22 10.61 3.87
N TYR A 185 -0.67 10.25 2.68
CA TYR A 185 -1.32 11.14 1.73
C TYR A 185 -2.60 10.45 1.25
N GLY A 186 -3.66 11.23 1.12
CA GLY A 186 -4.94 10.72 0.67
C GLY A 186 -5.93 11.85 0.63
N LEU A 187 -6.68 11.93 -0.47
CA LEU A 187 -7.80 12.82 -0.57
C LEU A 187 -8.89 12.32 0.39
N ASN A 188 -9.11 13.02 1.51
CA ASN A 188 -10.22 12.73 2.40
C ASN A 188 -11.39 13.67 2.05
N CYS A 189 -12.39 13.14 1.33
CA CYS A 189 -13.63 13.86 1.05
C CYS A 189 -14.66 13.77 2.19
N GLY A 190 -14.22 13.56 3.44
CA GLY A 190 -15.07 13.32 4.60
C GLY A 190 -16.32 14.20 4.62
N SER A 191 -17.46 13.61 4.99
CA SER A 191 -18.65 14.38 5.30
C SER A 191 -18.25 15.39 6.38
N ALA A 192 -18.39 16.68 6.05
CA ALA A 192 -18.00 17.77 6.93
C ALA A 192 -18.53 17.48 8.35
N THR A 193 -17.64 17.12 9.28
CA THR A 193 -17.98 17.18 10.69
C THR A 193 -18.06 18.66 10.99
N LYS A 194 -19.28 19.20 11.00
CA LYS A 194 -19.55 20.53 11.54
C LYS A 194 -18.95 20.56 12.94
N GLN A 195 -17.93 21.40 13.15
CA GLN A 195 -17.69 21.99 14.47
C GLN A 195 -18.75 23.05 14.73
#